data_AF-A0AA50VPZ1-F1
#
_entry.id   AF-A0AA50VPZ1-F1
#
_cell.length_a   1.000
_cell.length_b   1.000
_cell.length_c   1.000
_cell.angle_alpha   90.00
_cell.angle_beta   90.00
_cell.angle_gamma   90.00
#
_symmetry.space_group_name_H-M   'P 1'
#
loop_
_entity.id
_entity.type
_entity.pdbx_description
1 polymer ?
#
loop_
_entity_poly.entity_id
_entity_poly.type
_entity_poly.pdbx_seq_one_letter_code
_entity_poly.pdbx_strand_id
1 'polypeptide(L)'
;TPEYMALAGIKFKLSLPQLKDNPQLKEQLLQGIKSGNMAPYYKEVCTDLGWNFDQKLFDKMAQENQDRLSKFEEDDSETPVWQ
;
A
#
# COMPACT_ATOMS: atom_id res chain seq x y z
N THR A 1 3.11 17.76 -0.23
CA THR A 1 3.39 16.67 0.72
C THR A 1 3.51 15.40 -0.08
N PRO A 2 4.54 14.56 0.14
CA PRO A 2 4.66 13.28 -0.57
C PRO A 2 3.40 12.41 -0.39
N GLU A 3 3.02 11.65 -1.41
CA GLU A 3 1.76 10.89 -1.41
C GLU A 3 1.66 9.91 -0.23
N TYR A 4 2.76 9.21 0.10
CA TYR A 4 2.79 8.27 1.23
C TYR A 4 2.50 8.95 2.58
N MET A 5 2.91 10.21 2.74
CA MET A 5 2.70 10.96 3.97
C MET A 5 1.24 11.41 4.11
N ALA A 6 0.56 11.67 2.98
CA ALA A 6 -0.88 11.93 2.99
C ALA A 6 -1.68 10.67 3.44
N LEU A 7 -1.29 9.48 2.98
CA LEU A 7 -1.94 8.22 3.37
C LEU A 7 -1.76 7.92 4.87
N ALA A 8 -0.57 8.16 5.42
CA ALA A 8 -0.35 8.04 6.86
C ALA A 8 -1.24 9.00 7.67
N GLY A 9 -1.41 10.24 7.19
CA GLY A 9 -2.31 11.21 7.81
C GLY A 9 -3.78 10.77 7.78
N ILE A 10 -4.23 10.15 6.68
CA ILE A 10 -5.59 9.62 6.57
C ILE A 10 -5.79 8.42 7.50
N LYS A 11 -4.82 7.48 7.57
CA LYS A 11 -4.84 6.37 8.53
C LYS A 11 -4.98 6.88 9.96
N PHE A 12 -4.20 7.89 10.33
CA PHE A 12 -4.29 8.50 11.66
C PHE A 12 -5.68 9.10 11.91
N LYS A 13 -6.24 9.85 10.97
CA LYS A 13 -7.61 10.39 11.09
C LYS A 13 -8.65 9.29 11.30
N LEU A 14 -8.55 8.17 10.59
CA LEU A 14 -9.44 7.02 10.72
C LEU A 14 -9.25 6.25 12.04
N SER A 15 -8.13 6.42 12.74
CA SER A 15 -7.96 5.88 14.10
C SER A 15 -8.73 6.67 15.16
N LEU A 16 -9.13 7.92 14.86
CA LEU A 16 -9.86 8.76 15.78
C LEU A 16 -11.35 8.36 15.83
N PRO A 17 -11.96 8.19 17.02
CA PRO A 17 -13.35 7.75 17.16
C PRO A 17 -14.36 8.60 16.36
N GLN A 18 -14.12 9.91 16.26
CA GLN A 18 -14.98 10.85 15.55
C GLN A 18 -14.96 10.70 14.02
N LEU A 19 -13.93 10.06 13.46
CA LEU A 19 -13.72 9.95 12.01
C LEU A 19 -13.56 8.50 11.54
N LYS A 20 -13.62 7.53 12.46
CA LYS A 20 -13.39 6.11 12.20
C LYS A 20 -14.27 5.52 11.10
N ASP A 21 -15.53 5.95 11.05
CA ASP A 21 -16.51 5.47 10.08
C ASP A 21 -16.69 6.41 8.88
N ASN A 22 -15.78 7.36 8.68
CA ASN A 22 -15.86 8.28 7.55
C ASN A 22 -15.58 7.53 6.22
N PRO A 23 -16.58 7.38 5.34
CA PRO A 23 -16.44 6.56 4.13
C PRO A 23 -15.53 7.22 3.09
N GLN A 24 -15.47 8.56 3.04
CA GLN A 24 -14.60 9.27 2.11
C GLN A 24 -13.12 9.07 2.45
N LEU A 25 -12.75 9.15 3.73
CA LEU A 25 -11.39 8.91 4.18
C LEU A 25 -10.98 7.45 3.94
N LYS A 26 -11.91 6.51 4.16
CA LYS A 26 -11.67 5.09 3.90
C LYS A 26 -11.39 4.82 2.42
N GLU A 27 -12.21 5.37 1.52
CA GLU A 27 -12.02 5.23 0.08
C GLU A 27 -10.70 5.86 -0.37
N GLN A 28 -10.39 7.08 0.09
CA GLN A 28 -9.13 7.76 -0.24
C GLN A 28 -7.90 6.94 0.19
N LEU A 29 -7.92 6.36 1.39
CA LEU A 29 -6.84 5.51 1.87
C LEU A 29 -6.69 4.25 1.02
N LEU A 30 -7.80 3.56 0.74
CA LEU A 30 -7.79 2.33 -0.06
C LEU A 30 -7.35 2.59 -1.51
N GLN A 31 -7.77 3.70 -2.12
CA GLN A 31 -7.34 4.07 -3.47
C GLN A 31 -5.83 4.32 -3.54
N GLY A 32 -5.27 5.05 -2.57
CA GLY A 32 -3.83 5.30 -2.53
C GLY A 32 -3.02 4.02 -2.32
N ILE A 33 -3.49 3.14 -1.43
CA ILE A 33 -2.88 1.82 -1.20
C ILE A 33 -2.86 0.99 -2.49
N LYS A 34 -4.00 0.94 -3.21
CA LYS A 34 -4.13 0.21 -4.48
C LYS A 34 -3.25 0.78 -5.58
N SER A 35 -3.22 2.11 -5.72
CA SER A 35 -2.42 2.80 -6.74
C SER A 35 -0.92 2.50 -6.60
N GLY A 36 -0.44 2.41 -5.35
CA GLY A 36 0.95 2.10 -5.05
C GLY A 36 1.25 0.61 -4.87
N ASN A 37 0.29 -0.29 -5.10
CA ASN A 37 0.40 -1.72 -4.76
C ASN A 37 0.97 -1.97 -3.36
N MET A 38 0.55 -1.21 -2.36
CA MET A 38 1.17 -1.22 -1.02
C MET A 38 0.67 -2.40 -0.17
N ALA A 39 0.84 -3.64 -0.63
CA ALA A 39 0.26 -4.84 -0.01
C ALA A 39 0.61 -5.02 1.48
N PRO A 40 1.88 -4.88 1.92
CA PRO A 40 2.21 -4.98 3.34
C PRO A 40 1.51 -3.89 4.16
N TYR A 41 1.47 -2.66 3.66
CA TYR A 41 0.81 -1.54 4.35
C TYR A 41 -0.71 -1.73 4.44
N TYR A 42 -1.35 -2.30 3.41
CA TYR A 42 -2.77 -2.66 3.45
C TYR A 42 -3.09 -3.59 4.61
N LYS A 43 -2.27 -4.63 4.81
CA LYS A 43 -2.42 -5.59 5.91
C LYS A 43 -2.36 -4.89 7.27
N GLU A 44 -1.35 -4.06 7.50
CA GLU A 44 -1.20 -3.30 8.74
C GLU A 44 -2.39 -2.35 8.98
N VAL A 45 -2.86 -1.65 7.94
CA VAL A 45 -4.04 -0.77 8.02
C VAL A 45 -5.29 -1.55 8.42
N CYS A 46 -5.52 -2.72 7.82
CA CYS A 46 -6.65 -3.57 8.19
C CYS A 46 -6.58 -4.03 9.64
N THR A 47 -5.39 -4.44 10.11
CA THR A 47 -5.17 -4.84 11.50
C THR A 47 -5.41 -3.68 12.46
N ASP A 48 -4.80 -2.52 12.22
CA ASP A 48 -4.85 -1.36 13.13
C ASP A 48 -6.25 -0.73 13.21
N LEU A 49 -6.95 -0.65 12.08
CA LEU A 49 -8.29 -0.04 12.02
C LEU A 49 -9.42 -1.06 12.26
N GLY A 50 -9.08 -2.35 12.43
CA GLY A 50 -10.03 -3.45 12.59
C GLY A 50 -10.93 -3.65 11.37
N TRP A 51 -10.40 -3.42 10.16
CA TRP A 51 -11.14 -3.62 8.93
C TRP A 51 -11.05 -5.07 8.46
N ASN A 52 -12.09 -5.54 7.77
CA ASN A 52 -12.06 -6.83 7.09
C ASN A 52 -10.91 -6.85 6.08
N PHE A 53 -10.07 -7.87 6.21
CA PHE A 53 -8.94 -8.10 5.32
C PHE A 53 -9.41 -8.86 4.08
N ASP A 54 -9.18 -8.29 2.90
CA ASP A 54 -9.44 -8.92 1.62
C ASP A 54 -8.16 -9.58 1.09
N GLN A 55 -8.07 -10.90 1.27
CA GLN A 55 -6.93 -11.70 0.81
C GLN A 55 -6.72 -11.57 -0.71
N LYS A 56 -7.81 -11.53 -1.50
CA LYS A 56 -7.68 -11.43 -2.97
C LYS A 56 -7.06 -10.10 -3.39
N LEU A 57 -7.45 -9.02 -2.71
CA LEU A 57 -6.87 -7.71 -2.95
C LEU A 57 -5.39 -7.68 -2.57
N PHE A 58 -5.03 -8.29 -1.44
CA PHE A 58 -3.64 -8.41 -1.00
C PHE A 58 -2.79 -9.18 -2.01
N ASP A 59 -3.23 -10.38 -2.40
CA ASP A 59 -2.50 -11.25 -3.32
C ASP A 59 -2.26 -10.57 -4.67
N LYS A 60 -3.28 -9.85 -5.18
CA LYS A 60 -3.15 -9.08 -6.40
C LYS A 60 -2.05 -8.02 -6.30
N MET A 61 -2.06 -7.20 -5.25
CA MET A 61 -1.05 -6.15 -5.06
C MET A 61 0.35 -6.75 -4.81
N ALA A 62 0.43 -7.88 -4.10
CA ALA A 62 1.68 -8.58 -3.84
C ALA A 62 2.31 -9.13 -5.14
N GLN A 63 1.48 -9.73 -6.01
CA GLN A 63 1.93 -10.21 -7.31
C GLN A 63 2.44 -9.06 -8.19
N GLU A 64 1.69 -7.95 -8.28
CA GLU A 64 2.13 -6.79 -9.08
C GLU A 64 3.46 -6.20 -8.58
N ASN A 65 3.72 -6.24 -7.27
CA ASN A 65 5.02 -5.85 -6.73
C ASN A 65 6.12 -6.83 -7.10
N GLN A 66 5.86 -8.14 -6.98
CA GLN A 66 6.83 -9.17 -7.33
C GLN A 66 7.21 -9.08 -8.80
N ASP A 67 6.25 -8.91 -9.70
CA ASP A 67 6.49 -8.77 -11.14
C ASP A 67 7.34 -7.52 -11.45
N ARG A 68 7.16 -6.43 -10.70
CA ARG A 68 7.98 -5.21 -10.85
C ARG A 68 9.39 -5.40 -10.30
N LEU A 69 9.54 -6.10 -9.17
CA LEU A 69 10.84 -6.39 -8.58
C LEU A 69 11.68 -7.29 -9.51
N SER A 70 11.08 -8.34 -10.08
CA SER A 70 11.77 -9.22 -11.04
C SER A 70 12.32 -8.45 -12.25
N LYS A 71 11.59 -7.45 -12.76
CA LYS A 71 12.07 -6.60 -13.86
C LYS A 71 13.30 -5.77 -13.47
N PHE A 72 13.34 -5.25 -12.25
CA PHE A 72 14.51 -4.52 -11.76
C PHE A 72 15.71 -5.46 -11.55
N GLU A 73 15.48 -6.69 -11.08
CA GLU A 73 16.55 -7.69 -10.94
C GLU A 73 17.12 -8.10 -12.31
N GLU A 74 16.28 -8.21 -13.35
CA GLU A 74 16.72 -8.44 -14.72
C GLU A 74 17.54 -7.25 -15.25
N ASP A 75 17.06 -6.01 -15.10
CA ASP A 75 17.76 -4.79 -15.53
C ASP A 75 19.11 -4.58 -14.79
N ASP A 76 19.15 -4.80 -13.48
CA ASP A 76 20.37 -4.64 -12.67
C ASP A 76 21.44 -5.67 -13.04
N SER A 77 21.03 -6.86 -13.50
CA SER A 77 21.95 -7.90 -13.98
C SER A 77 22.65 -7.55 -15.30
N GLU A 78 22.14 -6.56 -16.04
CA GLU A 78 22.75 -6.05 -17.27
C GLU A 78 23.77 -4.92 -17.03
N THR A 79 23.89 -4.40 -15.81
CA THR A 79 24.93 -3.41 -15.49
C THR A 79 26.29 -4.09 -15.28
N PRO A 80 27.31 -3.82 -16.14
CA PRO A 80 28.64 -4.37 -15.92
C PRO A 80 29.20 -3.80 -14.62
N VAL A 81 29.60 -4.69 -13.70
CA VAL A 81 30.48 -4.32 -12.60
C VAL A 81 31.76 -3.77 -13.23
N TRP A 82 31.93 -2.45 -13.19
CA TRP A 82 33.13 -1.79 -13.72
C TRP A 82 34.38 -2.43 -13.10
N GLN A 83 35.22 -3.02 -13.94
CA GLN A 83 36.56 -3.53 -13.58
C GLN A 83 37.49 -2.38 -13.19
#